data_AF-A0A3A4Q103-F1
#
_entry.id   AF-A0A3A4Q103-F1
#
_cell.length_a   1.000
_cell.length_b   1.000
_cell.length_c   1.000
_cell.angle_alpha   90.00
_cell.angle_beta   90.00
_cell.angle_gamma   90.00
#
_symmetry.space_group_name_H-M   'P 1'
#
loop_
_entity.id
_entity.type
_entity.pdbx_description
1 polymer ?
#
loop_
_entity_poly.entity_id
_entity_poly.type
_entity_poly.pdbx_seq_one_letter_code
_entity_poly.pdbx_strand_id
1 'polypeptide(L)' 'MHRDVYEYYYGEIPDGYDVHHKDGDRSNNDIGNLEIYTKSEHGKVTWKMKGKKQQ' A
#
# COMPACT_ATOMS: atom_id res chain seq x y z
N MET A 1 -11.02 -3.73 8.05
CA MET A 1 -10.64 -2.85 9.18
C MET A 1 -9.72 -1.73 8.77
N HIS A 2 -8.48 -1.97 8.30
CA HIS A 2 -7.57 -0.87 7.92
C HIS A 2 -8.14 0.07 6.83
N ARG A 3 -8.96 -0.44 5.90
CA ARG A 3 -9.72 0.40 4.95
C ARG A 3 -10.77 1.26 5.66
N ASP A 4 -11.55 0.67 6.57
CA ASP A 4 -12.58 1.39 7.34
C ASP A 4 -11.97 2.51 8.20
N VAL A 5 -10.79 2.27 8.79
CA VAL A 5 -10.04 3.28 9.54
C VAL A 5 -9.60 4.40 8.61
N TYR A 6 -9.01 4.06 7.46
CA TYR A 6 -8.60 5.07 6.48
C TYR A 6 -9.79 5.93 6.01
N GLU A 7 -10.92 5.30 5.69
CA GLU A 7 -12.13 5.99 5.23
C GLU A 7 -12.75 6.89 6.31
N TYR A 8 -12.67 6.49 7.57
CA TYR A 8 -13.13 7.33 8.69
C TYR A 8 -12.31 8.62 8.83
N TYR A 9 -10.99 8.57 8.59
CA TYR A 9 -10.11 9.73 8.75
C TYR A 9 -9.96 10.60 7.49
N TYR A 10 -9.86 9.98 6.30
CA TYR A 10 -9.59 10.66 5.02
C TYR A 10 -10.79 10.69 4.07
N GLY A 11 -11.82 9.89 4.32
CA GLY A 11 -12.94 9.70 3.39
C GLY A 11 -12.69 8.58 2.38
N GLU A 12 -13.52 8.52 1.35
CA GLU A 12 -13.53 7.41 0.39
C GLU A 12 -12.16 7.16 -0.25
N ILE A 13 -11.77 5.87 -0.33
CA ILE A 13 -10.54 5.47 -1.01
C ILE A 13 -10.75 5.62 -2.52
N PRO A 14 -9.91 6.41 -3.23
CA PRO A 14 -10.09 6.58 -4.67
C PRO A 14 -9.95 5.26 -5.43
N ASP A 15 -10.73 5.12 -6.51
CA ASP A 15 -10.66 3.93 -7.36
C ASP A 15 -9.26 3.67 -7.90
N GLY A 16 -8.80 2.43 -7.75
CA GLY A 16 -7.45 2.03 -8.16
C GLY A 16 -6.37 2.26 -7.10
N TYR A 17 -6.74 2.67 -5.89
CA TYR A 17 -5.85 2.72 -4.74
C TYR A 17 -6.12 1.57 -3.76
N ASP A 18 -5.07 1.11 -3.09
CA ASP A 18 -5.10 0.09 -2.05
C ASP A 18 -4.39 0.59 -0.80
N VAL A 19 -4.96 0.34 0.38
CA VAL A 19 -4.40 0.75 1.68
C VAL A 19 -3.38 -0.30 2.15
N HIS A 20 -2.19 0.16 2.52
CA HIS A 20 -1.04 -0.60 2.99
C HIS A 20 -0.60 -0.15 4.38
N HIS A 21 0.08 -1.05 5.09
CA HIS A 21 0.72 -0.76 6.37
C HIS A 21 2.20 -0.47 6.10
N LYS A 22 2.69 0.68 6.55
CA LYS A 22 4.09 1.12 6.36
C LYS A 22 5.07 0.19 7.06
N ASP A 23 4.71 -0.30 8.24
CA ASP A 23 5.51 -1.23 9.05
C ASP A 23 5.36 -2.71 8.66
N GLY A 24 4.41 -3.04 7.78
CA GLY A 24 4.07 -4.41 7.40
C GLY A 24 3.33 -5.19 8.49
N ASP A 25 2.98 -4.58 9.62
CA ASP A 25 2.21 -5.19 10.69
C ASP A 25 0.71 -4.91 10.50
N ARG A 26 -0.03 -5.97 10.19
CA ARG A 26 -1.48 -5.92 9.93
C ARG A 26 -2.31 -5.65 11.20
N SER A 27 -1.71 -5.71 12.38
CA SER A 27 -2.36 -5.40 13.65
C SER A 27 -2.27 -3.90 14.00
N ASN A 28 -1.32 -3.17 13.41
CA ASN A 28 -1.10 -1.76 13.67
C ASN A 28 -1.96 -0.87 12.75
N ASN A 29 -3.20 -0.62 13.19
CA ASN A 29 -4.18 0.21 12.46
C ASN A 29 -4.01 1.72 12.71
N ASP A 30 -2.85 2.19 13.18
CA ASP A 30 -2.62 3.62 13.35
C ASP A 30 -2.71 4.35 12.00
N ILE A 31 -3.44 5.46 11.94
CA ILE A 31 -3.67 6.19 10.68
C ILE A 31 -2.36 6.74 10.08
N GLY A 32 -1.36 7.04 10.92
CA GLY A 32 -0.02 7.41 10.50
C GLY A 32 0.77 6.22 9.94
N ASN A 33 0.40 4.99 10.31
CA ASN A 33 0.96 3.74 9.80
C ASN A 33 0.26 3.24 8.52
N LEU A 34 -0.88 3.82 8.14
CA LEU A 34 -1.59 3.51 6.90
C LEU A 34 -1.14 4.44 5.75
N GLU A 35 -1.00 3.87 4.55
CA GLU A 35 -0.74 4.61 3.31
C GLU A 35 -1.52 4.01 2.14
N ILE A 36 -1.85 4.81 1.12
CA ILE A 36 -2.50 4.31 -0.09
C ILE A 36 -1.50 4.25 -1.24
N TYR A 37 -1.51 3.15 -1.98
CA TYR A 37 -0.74 2.99 -3.21
C TYR A 37 -1.67 2.74 -4.39
N THR A 38 -1.29 3.24 -5.56
CA THR A 38 -2.01 2.87 -6.79
C THR A 38 -1.71 1.41 -7.16
N LYS A 39 -2.71 0.71 -7.73
CA LYS A 39 -2.50 -0.62 -8.35
C LYS A 39 -1.40 -0.61 -9.42
N SER A 40 -1.20 0.53 -10.06
CA SER A 40 -0.13 0.74 -11.06
C SER A 40 1.28 0.76 -10.44
N GLU A 41 1.41 1.28 -9.21
CA GLU A 41 2.67 1.26 -8.47
C GLU A 41 2.99 -0.12 -7.90
N HIS A 42 1.98 -0.88 -7.50
CA HIS A 42 2.13 -2.28 -7.07
C HIS A 42 2.78 -3.18 -8.14
N GLY A 43 2.41 -2.97 -9.42
CA GLY A 43 2.95 -3.74 -10.54
C GLY A 43 4.40 -3.40 -10.92
N LYS A 44 4.93 -2.23 -10.53
CA LYS A 44 6.30 -1.80 -10.91
C LYS A 44 7.37 -2.17 -9.87
N VAL A 45 6.98 -2.40 -8.62
CA VAL A 45 7.93 -2.80 -7.57
C VAL A 45 8.31 -4.29 -7.64
N THR A 46 7.49 -5.14 -8.26
CA THR A 46 7.81 -6.56 -8.45
C THR A 46 8.76 -6.85 -9.62
N TRP A 47 8.96 -5.92 -10.57
CA TRP A 47 9.84 -6.13 -11.73
C TRP A 47 11.23 -5.48 -11.61
N LYS A 48 11.41 -4.42 -10.82
CA LYS A 48 12.73 -3.76 -10.70
C LYS A 48 13.76 -4.49 -9.82
N MET A 49 13.45 -5.70 -9.34
CA MET A 49 14.38 -6.56 -8.57
C MET A 49 14.60 -7.97 -9.17
N LYS A 50 14.51 -8.15 -10.50
CA LYS A 50 15.06 -9.35 -11.19
C LYS A 50 16.00 -9.03 -12.36
N GLY A 51 16.59 -7.83 -12.36
CA GLY A 51 17.62 -7.40 -13.32
C GLY A 51 19.05 -7.61 -12.84
N LYS A 52 19.39 -8.79 -12.30
CA LYS A 52 20.79 -9.26 -12.23
C LYS A 52 20.83 -10.76 -12.56
N LYS A 53 20.79 -11.09 -13.84
CA LYS A 53 21.57 -12.23 -14.33
C LYS A 53 22.77 -11.65 -15.06
N GLN A 54 23.89 -11.76 -14.37
CA GLN A 54 25.25 -11.50 -14.83
C GLN A 54 25.49 -12.24 -16.15
N GLN A 55 26.23 -11.59 -17.05
CA GLN A 55 26.78 -12.14 -18.30
C GLN A 55 27.51 -13.47 -18.09
#